data_AF-A0A7K1NRB1-F1
#
_entry.id   AF-A0A7K1NRB1-F1
#
_cell.length_a   1.000
_cell.length_b   1.000
_cell.length_c   1.000
_cell.angle_alpha   90.00
_cell.angle_beta   90.00
_cell.angle_gamma   90.00
#
_symmetry.space_group_name_H-M   'P 1'
#
loop_
_entity.id
_entity.type
_entity.pdbx_description
1 polymer ?
#
loop_
_entity_poly.entity_id
_entity_poly.type
_entity_poly.pdbx_seq_one_letter_code
_entity_poly.pdbx_strand_id
1 'polypeptide(L)'
;MLGGASTERLPVAQRLQESLGIPVLVLSHTDTPGNASADALCQGTEPRPEGALLCLSLDQKDTRGEARAIGGLVAAEGWRSVTVVTSRYHVTRAGMLIRQCTTADVALADSMPDFNPKEWLDRFVVETGGLLDSALRPECAR
;
A
#
# COMPACT_ATOMS: atom_id res chain seq x y z
N MET A 1 2.76 2.27 0.77
CA MET A 1 1.93 3.25 0.04
C MET A 1 2.07 2.96 -1.45
N LEU A 2 0.95 2.76 -2.15
CA LEU A 2 0.94 2.58 -3.60
C LEU A 2 1.17 3.91 -4.32
N GLY A 3 1.77 3.84 -5.50
CA GLY A 3 2.21 4.97 -6.30
C GLY A 3 1.05 5.79 -6.87
N GLY A 4 1.31 7.08 -7.05
CA GLY A 4 0.34 8.06 -7.51
C GLY A 4 -0.46 8.69 -6.38
N ALA A 5 -0.95 9.92 -6.60
CA ALA A 5 -1.58 10.77 -5.59
C ALA A 5 -0.81 10.85 -4.26
N SER A 6 0.52 10.94 -4.30
CA SER A 6 1.37 10.90 -3.11
C SER A 6 1.11 12.05 -2.15
N THR A 7 0.67 13.22 -2.65
CA THR A 7 0.28 14.37 -1.82
C THR A 7 -0.87 14.03 -0.87
N GLU A 8 -1.77 13.12 -1.26
CA GLU A 8 -2.90 12.67 -0.44
C GLU A 8 -2.55 11.43 0.40
N ARG A 9 -1.80 10.49 -0.18
CA ARG A 9 -1.54 9.18 0.43
C ARG A 9 -0.38 9.18 1.42
N LEU A 10 0.67 9.97 1.17
CA LEU A 10 1.87 9.99 2.01
C LEU A 10 1.57 10.45 3.45
N PRO A 11 0.81 11.54 3.68
CA PRO A 11 0.47 11.96 5.04
C PRO A 11 -0.31 10.91 5.83
N VAL A 12 -1.18 10.15 5.15
CA VAL A 12 -1.92 9.03 5.77
C VAL A 12 -0.97 7.89 6.13
N ALA A 13 -0.04 7.55 5.23
CA ALA A 13 0.95 6.50 5.48
C ALA A 13 1.87 6.84 6.66
N GLN A 14 2.37 8.07 6.74
CA GLN A 14 3.20 8.54 7.85
C GLN A 14 2.43 8.54 9.17
N ARG A 15 1.19 9.04 9.18
CA ARG A 15 0.36 9.03 10.39
C ARG A 15 0.07 7.61 10.88
N LEU A 16 -0.22 6.67 10.00
CA LEU A 16 -0.39 5.26 10.37
C LEU A 16 0.90 4.65 10.90
N GLN A 17 2.04 5.00 10.30
CA GLN A 17 3.34 4.56 10.76
C GLN A 17 3.60 5.00 12.20
N GLU A 18 3.42 6.29 12.48
CA GLU A 18 3.62 6.88 13.80
C GLU A 18 2.61 6.34 14.83
N SER A 19 1.32 6.38 14.52
CA SER A 19 0.25 6.04 15.49
C SER A 19 0.18 4.55 15.85
N LEU A 20 0.55 3.66 14.93
CA LEU A 20 0.53 2.22 15.15
C LEU A 20 1.94 1.65 15.43
N GLY A 21 2.98 2.49 15.44
CA GLY A 21 4.36 2.06 15.63
C GLY A 21 4.84 1.09 14.55
N ILE A 22 4.45 1.33 13.28
CA ILE A 22 4.85 0.45 12.17
C ILE A 22 6.36 0.65 11.91
N PRO A 23 7.18 -0.41 11.99
CA PRO A 23 8.63 -0.27 11.95
C PRO A 23 9.16 0.09 10.55
N VAL A 24 8.41 -0.22 9.50
CA VAL A 24 8.82 -0.06 8.10
C VAL A 24 7.73 0.61 7.29
N LEU A 25 8.04 1.76 6.70
CA LEU A 25 7.22 2.40 5.66
C LEU A 25 7.78 2.02 4.29
N VAL A 26 6.95 1.42 3.44
CA VAL A 26 7.29 1.12 2.05
C VAL A 26 6.60 2.13 1.13
N LEU A 27 7.32 2.79 0.24
CA LEU A 27 6.78 3.71 -0.76
C LEU A 27 7.05 3.19 -2.17
N SER A 28 6.02 3.10 -3.01
CA SER A 28 6.22 2.92 -4.45
C SER A 28 6.79 4.20 -5.06
N HIS A 29 7.96 4.10 -5.65
CA HIS A 29 8.62 5.17 -6.39
C HIS A 29 8.27 5.06 -7.88
N THR A 30 7.86 6.17 -8.52
CA THR A 30 7.35 6.12 -9.90
C THR A 30 7.84 7.24 -10.83
N ASP A 31 8.56 8.25 -10.34
CA ASP A 31 9.01 9.42 -11.13
C ASP A 31 7.88 10.12 -11.92
N THR A 32 6.65 10.06 -11.41
CA THR A 32 5.49 10.68 -12.05
C THR A 32 5.10 11.94 -11.28
N PRO A 33 4.54 12.98 -11.94
CA PRO A 33 4.13 14.20 -11.26
C PRO A 33 3.18 13.94 -10.08
N GLY A 34 2.29 12.93 -10.22
CA GLY A 34 1.36 12.53 -9.17
C GLY A 34 2.01 11.82 -7.98
N ASN A 35 3.29 11.48 -8.03
CA ASN A 35 4.03 10.78 -6.98
C ASN A 35 5.20 11.57 -6.39
N ALA A 36 5.33 12.85 -6.78
CA ALA A 36 6.50 13.67 -6.50
C ALA A 36 6.89 13.74 -5.02
N SER A 37 5.93 13.77 -4.08
CA SER A 37 6.26 13.82 -2.64
C SER A 37 6.82 12.50 -2.12
N ALA A 38 6.38 11.36 -2.65
CA ALA A 38 6.99 10.07 -2.30
C ALA A 38 8.38 9.94 -2.94
N ASP A 39 8.53 10.41 -4.18
CA ASP A 39 9.80 10.41 -4.89
C ASP A 39 10.84 11.29 -4.18
N ALA A 40 10.45 12.47 -3.68
CA ALA A 40 11.30 13.35 -2.88
C ALA A 40 11.80 12.68 -1.59
N LEU A 41 10.92 11.98 -0.86
CA LEU A 41 11.30 11.22 0.32
C LEU A 41 12.29 10.08 -0.03
N CYS A 42 12.07 9.41 -1.17
CA CYS A 42 12.94 8.36 -1.65
C CYS A 42 14.30 8.85 -2.14
N GLN A 43 14.37 10.07 -2.66
CA GLN A 43 15.62 10.73 -3.08
C GLN A 43 16.38 11.36 -1.90
N GLY A 44 15.79 11.37 -0.69
CA GLY A 44 16.39 11.97 0.49
C GLY A 44 16.38 13.49 0.47
N THR A 45 15.50 14.11 -0.34
CA THR A 45 15.32 15.56 -0.36
C THR A 45 14.35 16.06 0.71
N GLU A 46 13.62 15.15 1.35
CA GLU A 46 12.70 15.41 2.46
C GLU A 46 13.12 14.66 3.74
N PRO A 47 12.76 15.16 4.94
CA PRO A 47 13.07 14.49 6.21
C PRO A 47 12.49 13.07 6.28
N ARG A 48 13.34 12.10 6.64
CA ARG A 48 12.94 10.70 6.77
C ARG A 48 11.99 10.52 7.98
N PRO A 49 10.97 9.65 7.89
CA PRO A 49 10.17 9.27 9.05
C PRO A 49 11.04 8.59 10.12
N GLU A 50 10.53 8.51 11.36
CA GLU A 50 11.24 7.92 12.50
C GLU A 50 11.59 6.42 12.31
N GLY A 51 10.82 5.71 11.48
CA GLY A 51 11.04 4.29 11.18
C GLY A 51 11.92 4.02 9.95
N ALA A 52 12.08 2.74 9.63
CA ALA A 52 12.69 2.34 8.37
C ALA A 52 11.84 2.80 7.19
N LEU A 53 12.50 3.23 6.12
CA LEU A 53 11.89 3.63 4.86
C LEU A 53 12.48 2.76 3.75
N LEU A 54 11.62 2.05 3.04
CA LEU A 54 11.97 1.28 1.85
C LEU A 54 11.29 1.90 0.64
N CYS A 55 12.08 2.17 -0.40
CA CYS A 55 11.58 2.72 -1.66
C CYS A 55 11.55 1.61 -2.70
N LEU A 56 10.34 1.21 -3.07
CA LEU A 56 10.07 0.14 -4.00
C LEU A 56 10.04 0.72 -5.41
N SER A 57 11.04 0.36 -6.21
CA SER A 57 11.05 0.63 -7.65
C SER A 57 10.35 -0.50 -8.39
N LEU A 58 9.47 -0.16 -9.32
CA LEU A 58 8.65 -1.13 -10.04
C LEU A 58 9.06 -1.15 -11.51
N ASP A 59 9.31 -2.34 -12.04
CA ASP A 59 9.57 -2.52 -13.48
C ASP A 59 8.35 -2.09 -14.33
N GLN A 60 7.15 -2.27 -13.79
CA GLN A 60 5.90 -1.81 -14.39
C GLN A 60 5.15 -0.92 -13.41
N LYS A 61 4.85 0.31 -13.83
CA LYS A 61 4.16 1.34 -13.04
C LYS A 61 2.64 1.13 -13.05
N ASP A 62 2.19 -0.11 -12.88
CA ASP A 62 0.79 -0.49 -12.76
C ASP A 62 0.50 -1.23 -11.44
N THR A 63 -0.77 -1.33 -11.07
CA THR A 63 -1.16 -1.97 -9.80
C THR A 63 -0.79 -3.45 -9.72
N ARG A 64 -0.55 -4.12 -10.86
CA ARG A 64 -0.17 -5.54 -10.90
C ARG A 64 1.31 -5.70 -10.59
N GLY A 65 2.16 -4.83 -11.13
CA GLY A 65 3.57 -4.72 -10.79
C GLY A 65 3.76 -4.45 -9.31
N GLU A 66 2.98 -3.51 -8.76
CA GLU A 66 2.95 -3.23 -7.31
C GLU A 66 2.62 -4.46 -6.49
N ALA A 67 1.59 -5.22 -6.89
CA ALA A 67 1.17 -6.41 -6.17
C ALA A 67 2.25 -7.49 -6.13
N ARG A 68 2.92 -7.76 -7.26
CA ARG A 68 4.02 -8.74 -7.33
C ARG A 68 5.21 -8.30 -6.48
N ALA A 69 5.59 -7.03 -6.59
CA ALA A 69 6.73 -6.49 -5.86
C ALA A 69 6.49 -6.49 -4.34
N ILE A 70 5.28 -6.14 -3.89
CA ILE A 70 4.87 -6.26 -2.48
C ILE A 70 4.85 -7.73 -2.04
N GLY A 71 4.32 -8.64 -2.85
CA GLY A 71 4.31 -10.06 -2.56
C GLY A 71 5.72 -10.63 -2.33
N GLY A 72 6.64 -10.31 -3.23
CA GLY A 72 8.05 -10.69 -3.11
C GLY A 72 8.72 -10.09 -1.87
N LEU A 73 8.46 -8.81 -1.59
CA LEU A 73 9.02 -8.14 -0.40
C LEU A 73 8.51 -8.78 0.90
N VAL A 74 7.20 -9.06 0.99
CA VAL A 74 6.61 -9.72 2.16
C VAL A 74 7.22 -11.10 2.38
N ALA A 75 7.41 -11.88 1.31
CA ALA A 75 8.02 -13.21 1.39
C ALA A 75 9.49 -13.14 1.82
N ALA A 76 10.25 -12.17 1.30
CA ALA A 76 11.67 -11.98 1.63
C ALA A 76 11.86 -11.54 3.09
N GLU A 77 11.02 -10.63 3.58
CA GLU A 77 11.10 -10.08 4.94
C GLU A 77 10.36 -10.92 5.98
N GLY A 78 9.59 -11.93 5.56
CA GLY A 78 8.80 -12.79 6.45
C GLY A 78 7.67 -12.03 7.17
N TRP A 79 7.15 -10.96 6.58
CA TRP A 79 6.08 -10.16 7.20
C TRP A 79 4.77 -10.95 7.26
N ARG A 80 4.09 -10.88 8.42
CA ARG A 80 2.80 -11.55 8.64
C ARG A 80 1.60 -10.65 8.39
N SER A 81 1.80 -9.33 8.42
CA SER A 81 0.74 -8.34 8.23
C SER A 81 1.28 -7.11 7.51
N VAL A 82 0.50 -6.55 6.60
CA VAL A 82 0.82 -5.32 5.87
C VAL A 82 -0.39 -4.39 5.80
N THR A 83 -0.15 -3.09 5.90
CA THR A 83 -1.17 -2.07 5.66
C THR A 83 -0.87 -1.35 4.35
N VAL A 84 -1.80 -1.43 3.40
CA VAL A 84 -1.67 -0.85 2.06
C VAL A 84 -2.44 0.45 2.00
N VAL A 85 -1.73 1.56 1.83
CA VAL A 85 -2.33 2.89 1.65
C VAL A 85 -2.54 3.15 0.14
N THR A 86 -3.78 3.42 -0.26
CA THR A 86 -4.18 3.75 -1.64
C THR A 86 -5.40 4.69 -1.65
N SER A 87 -5.88 5.11 -2.82
CA SER A 87 -7.08 5.96 -2.94
C SER A 87 -8.36 5.12 -2.98
N ARG A 88 -9.46 5.61 -2.39
CA ARG A 88 -10.86 5.11 -2.47
C ARG A 88 -11.21 4.31 -3.72
N TYR A 89 -11.03 4.94 -4.87
CA TYR A 89 -11.42 4.40 -6.17
C TYR A 89 -10.62 3.15 -6.57
N HIS A 90 -9.50 2.89 -5.92
CA HIS A 90 -8.60 1.76 -6.19
C HIS A 90 -8.48 0.78 -5.02
N VAL A 91 -9.04 1.06 -3.83
CA VAL A 91 -8.94 0.21 -2.64
C VAL A 91 -9.37 -1.23 -2.93
N THR A 92 -10.51 -1.42 -3.60
CA THR A 92 -11.04 -2.77 -3.88
C THR A 92 -10.16 -3.55 -4.85
N ARG A 93 -9.75 -2.93 -5.96
CA ARG A 93 -8.93 -3.60 -6.99
C ARG A 93 -7.51 -3.85 -6.49
N ALA A 94 -6.88 -2.84 -5.90
CA ALA A 94 -5.54 -2.95 -5.37
C ALA A 94 -5.50 -3.99 -4.25
N GLY A 95 -6.42 -3.92 -3.29
CA GLY A 95 -6.48 -4.85 -2.18
C GLY A 95 -6.64 -6.30 -2.62
N MET A 96 -7.48 -6.56 -3.61
CA MET A 96 -7.62 -7.89 -4.20
C MET A 96 -6.32 -8.39 -4.83
N LEU A 97 -5.66 -7.56 -5.66
CA LEU A 97 -4.40 -7.93 -6.31
C LEU A 97 -3.28 -8.18 -5.29
N ILE A 98 -3.13 -7.31 -4.28
CA ILE A 98 -2.14 -7.52 -3.21
C ILE A 98 -2.41 -8.86 -2.51
N ARG A 99 -3.67 -9.12 -2.12
CA ARG A 99 -4.04 -10.38 -1.46
C ARG A 99 -3.71 -11.60 -2.32
N GLN A 100 -3.83 -11.53 -3.65
CA GLN A 100 -3.45 -12.65 -4.52
C GLN A 100 -1.94 -12.95 -4.48
N CYS A 101 -1.10 -11.94 -4.28
CA CYS A 101 0.36 -12.08 -4.35
C CYS A 101 1.04 -12.25 -2.98
N THR A 102 0.30 -12.26 -1.88
CA THR A 102 0.87 -12.47 -0.53
C THR A 102 0.01 -13.39 0.34
N THR A 103 0.66 -14.04 1.30
CA THR A 103 0.03 -14.81 2.38
C THR A 103 -0.15 -14.00 3.66
N ALA A 104 0.40 -12.78 3.74
CA ALA A 104 0.23 -11.91 4.89
C ALA A 104 -1.21 -11.37 5.01
N ASP A 105 -1.59 -11.02 6.22
CA ASP A 105 -2.82 -10.28 6.50
C ASP A 105 -2.73 -8.88 5.89
N VAL A 106 -3.62 -8.57 4.95
CA VAL A 106 -3.65 -7.27 4.26
C VAL A 106 -4.74 -6.39 4.87
N ALA A 107 -4.35 -5.25 5.43
CA ALA A 107 -5.24 -4.14 5.77
C ALA A 107 -5.17 -3.06 4.68
N LEU A 108 -6.28 -2.34 4.44
CA LEU A 108 -6.37 -1.33 3.38
C LEU A 108 -6.75 0.02 3.96
N ALA A 109 -5.86 1.00 3.79
CA ALA A 109 -6.06 2.39 4.19
C ALA A 109 -6.31 3.30 3.00
N ASP A 110 -7.28 4.18 3.19
CA ASP A 110 -7.76 5.13 2.19
C ASP A 110 -7.22 6.53 2.47
N SER A 111 -7.08 7.35 1.43
CA SER A 111 -6.63 8.74 1.54
C SER A 111 -7.72 9.74 1.96
N MET A 112 -9.00 9.34 2.05
CA MET A 112 -10.04 10.22 2.61
C MET A 112 -10.08 10.17 4.15
N PRO A 113 -10.05 11.32 4.84
CA PRO A 113 -10.02 11.37 6.29
C PRO A 113 -11.44 11.39 6.87
N ASP A 114 -11.84 10.30 7.52
CA ASP A 114 -12.70 10.41 8.70
C ASP A 114 -11.94 9.79 9.87
N PHE A 115 -11.50 10.68 10.75
CA PHE A 115 -10.62 10.41 11.87
C PHE A 115 -11.36 9.66 12.98
N ASN A 116 -11.15 8.34 13.07
CA ASN A 116 -11.09 7.64 14.34
C ASN A 116 -10.23 6.37 14.22
N PRO A 117 -8.95 6.38 14.68
CA PRO A 117 -8.00 5.27 14.51
C PRO A 117 -8.47 3.95 15.14
N LYS A 118 -9.32 4.01 16.17
CA LYS A 118 -9.89 2.82 16.83
C LYS A 118 -11.12 2.26 16.11
N GLU A 119 -11.96 3.09 15.49
CA GLU A 119 -13.09 2.60 14.68
C GLU A 119 -12.69 2.14 13.28
N TRP A 120 -11.54 2.62 12.75
CA TRP A 120 -11.05 2.24 11.43
C TRP A 120 -10.47 0.83 11.38
N LEU A 121 -9.81 0.36 12.45
CA LEU A 121 -9.29 -1.02 12.52
C LEU A 121 -10.42 -2.07 12.54
N ASP A 122 -11.59 -1.70 13.07
CA ASP A 122 -12.78 -2.57 13.16
C ASP A 122 -13.60 -2.63 11.86
N ARG A 123 -13.31 -1.77 10.86
CA ARG A 123 -14.07 -1.74 9.60
C ARG A 123 -13.15 -1.82 8.39
N PHE A 124 -12.67 -3.02 8.08
CA PHE A 124 -12.58 -3.52 6.70
C PHE A 124 -12.30 -5.04 6.66
N VAL A 125 -13.26 -5.84 7.14
CA VAL A 125 -13.55 -7.12 6.48
C VAL A 125 -14.25 -6.75 5.18
N VAL A 126 -13.53 -6.79 4.06
CA VAL A 126 -14.21 -6.77 2.76
C VAL A 126 -14.99 -8.07 2.68
N GLU A 127 -16.27 -7.99 3.02
CA GLU A 127 -17.26 -9.02 2.78
C GLU A 127 -17.27 -9.34 1.28
N THR A 128 -17.27 -10.63 1.01
CA THR A 128 -17.09 -11.35 -0.24
C THR A 128 -18.07 -10.94 -1.34
N GLY A 129 -18.00 -9.70 -1.85
CA GLY A 129 -19.06 -9.11 -2.70
C GLY A 129 -18.61 -8.45 -4.00
N GLY A 130 -17.36 -8.62 -4.43
CA GLY A 130 -16.81 -8.04 -5.67
C GLY A 130 -16.05 -9.03 -6.56
N LEU A 131 -16.37 -10.33 -6.43
CA LEU A 131 -15.55 -11.44 -6.97
C LEU A 131 -15.90 -11.91 -8.39
N LEU A 132 -16.74 -11.21 -9.15
CA LEU A 132 -17.22 -11.77 -10.42
C LEU A 132 -16.43 -11.38 -11.69
N ASP A 133 -15.54 -10.38 -11.64
CA ASP A 133 -14.75 -10.01 -12.84
C ASP A 133 -13.27 -10.43 -12.77
N SER A 134 -12.73 -10.59 -11.56
CA SER A 134 -11.28 -10.82 -11.35
C SER A 134 -10.89 -12.28 -11.13
N ALA A 135 -11.86 -13.18 -11.01
CA ALA A 135 -11.62 -14.61 -10.94
C ALA A 135 -11.18 -15.21 -12.30
N LEU A 136 -11.38 -14.48 -13.41
CA LEU A 136 -11.13 -15.00 -14.76
C LEU A 136 -9.66 -14.92 -15.20
N ARG A 137 -8.81 -14.12 -14.53
CA ARG A 137 -7.34 -14.06 -14.73
C ARG A 137 -6.62 -13.66 -13.43
N PRO A 138 -6.30 -14.60 -12.53
CA PRO A 138 -5.50 -14.28 -11.34
C PRO A 138 -4.10 -13.79 -11.75
N GLU A 139 -3.59 -12.75 -11.09
CA GLU A 139 -2.26 -12.20 -11.40
C GLU A 139 -1.11 -12.98 -10.76
N CYS A 140 -1.41 -13.57 -9.61
CA CYS A 140 -0.56 -14.44 -8.83
C CYS A 140 -1.39 -15.67 -8.46
N ALA A 141 -0.92 -16.86 -8.81
CA ALA A 141 -1.40 -18.10 -8.21
C ALA A 141 -0.59 -18.28 -6.93
N ARG A 142 -1.26 -18.25 -5.79
CA ARG A 142 -0.64 -18.58 -4.50
C ARG A 142 -0.09 -20.00 -4.51
#